data_AF-A0A5J5K4A3-F1
#
_entry.id   AF-A0A5J5K4A3-F1
#
_cell.length_a   1.000
_cell.length_b   1.000
_cell.length_c   1.000
_cell.angle_alpha   90.00
_cell.angle_beta   90.00
_cell.angle_gamma   90.00
#
_symmetry.space_group_name_H-M   'P 1'
#
loop_
_entity.id
_entity.type
_entity.pdbx_description
1 polymer ?
#
loop_
_entity_poly.entity_id
_entity_poly.type
_entity_poly.pdbx_seq_one_letter_code
_entity_poly.pdbx_strand_id
1 'polypeptide(L)'
;MGAAGRLIVKRYRLVRALGRGRTGVVWEGHDTLLDRPVAVREVLLPPGLGETARLRLVHRIAREARQAEALRHPHIAAVHDVAEEDGTPYIVMELVRSRSLDGMVAGDGPLTPAQAAPIARKVLSALAHAHAAGVRHGDVRPANVLVGHDGRVLLADFGVSVLAADPAFAPTRRDPAAVPSAASPTAASPAAVPVRRDPEDFLAPERSADDPRTIAADLWSLGATLHLAVTGRPPSQPLGEVPEELRAVLTGLLARDPRRRIDAETADRLLAEAEPPAPAPPVRRSLGRTRLVAGVAAAVLVACAVGGWAVLRPGAEGRAASPVTTPMASSSAPASPTVSPAGPAAVPVTGSATPAPRLKLKWYRSDAGWRAGVPRDWTREDQPYTVAWRAPDGAATLVVEVTAQSGTDPLAALGEAEAIFLPTAKSYRKLRLKPVTSPYGPSADWEFTWKPRKASEGDHLVKGVGYHQYRRVISTGTTTSVLTWTARASDWDALRPTLVKVFSLFQPPATS
;
A
#
# COMPACT_ATOMS: atom_id res chain seq x y z
N MET A 1 -17.23 3.35 5.96
CA MET A 1 -16.06 2.65 5.38
C MET A 1 -15.63 3.40 4.15
N GLY A 2 -14.39 3.88 4.12
CA GLY A 2 -13.78 4.54 2.97
C GLY A 2 -13.78 3.64 1.73
N ALA A 3 -13.80 4.26 0.56
CA ALA A 3 -13.61 3.60 -0.73
C ALA A 3 -12.50 4.36 -1.47
N ALA A 4 -11.74 3.65 -2.31
CA ALA A 4 -10.79 4.30 -3.23
C ALA A 4 -11.52 5.36 -4.06
N GLY A 5 -10.95 6.56 -4.17
CA GLY A 5 -11.53 7.73 -4.82
C GLY A 5 -12.40 8.62 -3.92
N ARG A 6 -12.81 8.16 -2.72
CA ARG A 6 -13.60 8.96 -1.76
C ARG A 6 -12.79 10.15 -1.26
N LEU A 7 -13.40 11.34 -1.29
CA LEU A 7 -12.86 12.54 -0.66
C LEU A 7 -13.41 12.64 0.75
N ILE A 8 -12.54 12.61 1.75
CA ILE A 8 -12.89 12.79 3.16
C ILE A 8 -12.58 14.24 3.60
N VAL A 9 -13.45 14.78 4.45
CA VAL A 9 -13.42 16.17 4.95
C VAL A 9 -13.14 17.20 3.85
N LYS A 10 -13.64 16.94 2.64
CA LYS A 10 -13.45 17.75 1.43
C LYS A 10 -11.98 18.06 1.08
N ARG A 11 -11.01 17.32 1.63
CA ARG A 11 -9.57 17.61 1.49
C ARG A 11 -8.72 16.38 1.23
N TYR A 12 -8.96 15.24 1.87
CA TYR A 12 -8.10 14.08 1.69
C TYR A 12 -8.78 13.07 0.78
N ARG A 13 -8.21 12.83 -0.40
CA ARG A 13 -8.72 11.82 -1.32
C ARG A 13 -8.09 10.48 -0.98
N LEU A 14 -8.87 9.49 -0.61
CA LEU A 14 -8.39 8.13 -0.40
C LEU A 14 -8.04 7.52 -1.76
N VAL A 15 -6.82 7.02 -1.92
CA VAL A 15 -6.29 6.45 -3.17
C VAL A 15 -6.46 4.93 -3.15
N ARG A 16 -5.77 4.25 -2.23
CA ARG A 16 -5.82 2.79 -2.07
C ARG A 16 -5.57 2.39 -0.62
N ALA A 17 -6.05 1.22 -0.20
CA ALA A 17 -5.69 0.71 1.12
C ALA A 17 -4.21 0.26 1.12
N LEU A 18 -3.45 0.70 2.12
CA LEU A 18 -2.08 0.26 2.41
C LEU A 18 -2.09 -0.95 3.34
N GLY A 19 -3.04 -1.00 4.28
CA GLY A 19 -3.17 -2.09 5.23
C GLY A 19 -4.44 -1.99 6.05
N ARG A 20 -4.83 -3.09 6.70
CA ARG A 20 -5.96 -3.12 7.64
C ARG A 20 -5.51 -3.73 8.95
N GLY A 21 -5.59 -2.95 10.02
CA GLY A 21 -5.33 -3.39 11.39
C GLY A 21 -6.62 -3.67 12.16
N ARG A 22 -6.47 -4.04 13.44
CA ARG A 22 -7.59 -4.27 14.38
C ARG A 22 -8.48 -3.05 14.53
N THR A 23 -7.88 -1.85 14.55
CA THR A 23 -8.57 -0.61 14.91
C THR A 23 -8.94 0.24 13.69
N GLY A 24 -8.65 -0.21 12.48
CA GLY A 24 -8.89 0.62 11.29
C GLY A 24 -8.25 0.14 10.00
N VAL A 25 -8.44 0.94 8.95
CA VAL A 25 -7.80 0.78 7.64
C VAL A 25 -6.84 1.95 7.44
N VAL A 26 -5.62 1.67 7.03
CA VAL A 26 -4.67 2.69 6.59
C VAL A 26 -4.77 2.79 5.08
N TRP A 27 -5.01 3.98 4.59
CA TRP A 27 -5.12 4.32 3.19
C TRP A 27 -3.92 5.16 2.77
N GLU A 28 -3.44 4.95 1.56
CA GLU A 28 -2.75 5.99 0.83
C GLU A 28 -3.80 7.02 0.47
N GLY A 29 -3.52 8.29 0.74
CA GLY A 29 -4.37 9.42 0.44
C GLY A 29 -3.60 10.52 -0.24
N HIS A 30 -4.33 11.51 -0.76
CA HIS A 30 -3.78 12.74 -1.31
C HIS A 30 -4.45 13.93 -0.63
N ASP A 31 -3.64 14.80 -0.03
CA ASP A 31 -4.10 16.09 0.47
C ASP A 31 -4.30 17.04 -0.72
N THR A 32 -5.56 17.28 -1.10
CA THR A 32 -5.88 18.11 -2.28
C THR A 32 -5.62 19.59 -2.06
N LEU A 33 -5.41 20.04 -0.81
CA LEU A 33 -5.12 21.44 -0.51
C LEU A 33 -3.61 21.73 -0.59
N LEU A 34 -2.79 20.85 0.01
CA LEU A 34 -1.32 20.97 0.01
C LEU A 34 -0.64 20.22 -1.14
N ASP A 35 -1.44 19.53 -1.95
CA ASP A 35 -1.02 18.77 -3.11
C ASP A 35 0.12 17.76 -2.85
N ARG A 36 -0.08 16.95 -1.80
CA ARG A 36 0.94 16.00 -1.33
C ARG A 36 0.33 14.64 -0.95
N PRO A 37 1.10 13.56 -1.07
CA PRO A 37 0.65 12.24 -0.66
C PRO A 37 0.71 12.14 0.86
N VAL A 38 -0.26 11.44 1.44
CA VAL A 38 -0.42 11.26 2.88
C VAL A 38 -0.86 9.83 3.17
N ALA A 39 -0.52 9.32 4.34
CA ALA A 39 -1.19 8.14 4.86
C ALA A 39 -2.41 8.60 5.67
N VAL A 40 -3.56 7.97 5.47
CA VAL A 40 -4.81 8.28 6.15
C VAL A 40 -5.30 7.05 6.88
N ARG A 41 -5.27 7.08 8.20
CA ARG A 41 -5.82 6.02 9.02
C ARG A 41 -7.29 6.29 9.30
N GLU A 42 -8.16 5.52 8.67
CA GLU A 42 -9.59 5.44 8.99
C GLU A 42 -9.76 4.55 10.23
N VAL A 43 -10.23 5.12 11.33
CA VAL A 43 -10.49 4.39 12.56
C VAL A 43 -11.89 3.79 12.52
N LEU A 44 -11.98 2.45 12.57
CA LEU A 44 -13.26 1.75 12.54
C LEU A 44 -13.77 1.57 13.97
N LEU A 45 -14.73 2.40 14.38
CA LEU A 45 -15.36 2.30 15.69
C LEU A 45 -16.22 1.01 15.78
N PRO A 46 -16.26 0.33 16.94
CA PRO A 46 -17.07 -0.86 17.16
C PRO A 46 -18.56 -0.59 16.86
N PRO A 47 -19.25 -1.53 16.16
CA PRO A 47 -20.67 -1.38 15.90
C PRO A 47 -21.48 -1.47 17.20
N GLY A 48 -22.56 -0.69 17.29
CA GLY A 48 -23.46 -0.73 18.45
C GLY A 48 -23.02 0.11 19.66
N LEU A 49 -21.95 0.91 19.54
CA LEU A 49 -21.62 1.92 20.54
C LEU A 49 -22.75 2.96 20.64
N GLY A 50 -23.24 3.21 21.85
CA GLY A 50 -24.13 4.34 22.12
C GLY A 50 -23.44 5.68 21.86
N GLU A 51 -24.21 6.70 21.50
CA GLU A 51 -23.69 8.00 21.03
C GLU A 51 -22.69 8.63 22.02
N THR A 52 -22.98 8.62 23.32
CA THR A 52 -22.07 9.14 24.36
C THR A 52 -20.75 8.37 24.46
N ALA A 53 -20.75 7.06 24.22
CA ALA A 53 -19.53 6.25 24.22
C ALA A 53 -18.69 6.53 22.96
N ARG A 54 -19.36 6.63 21.81
CA ARG A 54 -18.76 7.00 20.53
C ARG A 54 -18.07 8.36 20.61
N LEU A 55 -18.77 9.41 21.06
CA LEU A 55 -18.22 10.76 21.18
C LEU A 55 -17.00 10.82 22.11
N ARG A 56 -17.07 10.12 23.26
CA ARG A 56 -15.92 10.02 24.19
C ARG A 56 -14.69 9.39 23.54
N LEU A 57 -14.88 8.35 22.74
CA LEU A 57 -13.81 7.66 22.03
C LEU A 57 -13.22 8.53 20.91
N VAL A 58 -14.06 9.18 20.11
CA VAL A 58 -13.63 10.14 19.07
C VAL A 58 -12.81 11.28 19.67
N HIS A 59 -13.31 11.91 20.75
CA HIS A 59 -12.58 12.96 21.46
C HIS A 59 -11.23 12.48 22.01
N ARG A 60 -11.17 11.23 22.48
CA ARG A 60 -9.94 10.63 22.99
C ARG A 60 -8.91 10.42 21.88
N ILE A 61 -9.34 9.87 20.74
CA ILE A 61 -8.49 9.70 19.54
C ILE A 61 -7.96 11.05 19.07
N ALA A 62 -8.85 12.04 18.94
CA ALA A 62 -8.47 13.38 18.50
C ALA A 62 -7.44 14.03 19.43
N ARG A 63 -7.62 13.89 20.75
CA ARG A 63 -6.67 14.41 21.72
C ARG A 63 -5.29 13.77 21.59
N GLU A 64 -5.21 12.45 21.47
CA GLU A 64 -3.92 11.76 21.42
C GLU A 64 -3.20 11.97 20.08
N ALA A 65 -3.92 12.00 18.98
CA ALA A 65 -3.32 12.32 17.69
C ALA A 65 -2.79 13.77 17.63
N ARG A 66 -3.44 14.74 18.31
CA ARG A 66 -2.88 16.10 18.50
C ARG A 66 -1.63 16.12 19.37
N GLN A 67 -1.56 15.28 20.39
CA GLN A 67 -0.32 15.13 21.18
C GLN A 67 0.82 14.55 20.35
N ALA A 68 0.51 13.59 19.46
CA ALA A 68 1.47 13.02 18.53
C ALA A 68 1.95 14.01 17.45
N GLU A 69 1.11 14.95 17.02
CA GLU A 69 1.47 16.01 16.06
C GLU A 69 2.64 16.88 16.54
N ALA A 70 2.75 17.09 17.86
CA ALA A 70 3.84 17.88 18.45
C ALA A 70 5.21 17.17 18.39
N LEU A 71 5.23 15.85 18.14
CA LEU A 71 6.47 15.07 18.11
C LEU A 71 7.20 15.30 16.79
N ARG A 72 8.32 16.02 16.85
CA ARG A 72 9.20 16.28 15.70
C ARG A 72 10.53 15.56 15.90
N HIS A 73 10.68 14.42 15.24
CA HIS A 73 11.87 13.58 15.37
C HIS A 73 12.16 12.84 14.05
N PRO A 74 13.43 12.67 13.63
CA PRO A 74 13.79 12.00 12.37
C PRO A 74 13.35 10.53 12.30
N HIS A 75 12.96 9.94 13.43
CA HIS A 75 12.52 8.55 13.54
C HIS A 75 11.05 8.41 13.98
N ILE A 76 10.25 9.47 13.90
CA ILE A 76 8.80 9.45 14.15
C ILE A 76 8.08 9.88 12.88
N ALA A 77 7.11 9.08 12.41
CA ALA A 77 6.27 9.50 11.29
C ALA A 77 5.37 10.66 11.72
N ALA A 78 5.43 11.78 11.00
CA ALA A 78 4.72 12.99 11.41
C ALA A 78 3.20 12.84 11.25
N VAL A 79 2.43 13.21 12.27
CA VAL A 79 0.98 13.44 12.14
C VAL A 79 0.78 14.82 11.50
N HIS A 80 -0.10 14.91 10.52
CA HIS A 80 -0.37 16.13 9.77
C HIS A 80 -1.72 16.75 10.09
N ASP A 81 -2.72 15.93 10.39
CA ASP A 81 -4.06 16.39 10.68
C ASP A 81 -4.87 15.30 11.39
N VAL A 82 -5.95 15.71 12.06
CA VAL A 82 -6.94 14.81 12.65
C VAL A 82 -8.32 15.33 12.29
N ALA A 83 -9.07 14.48 11.59
CA ALA A 83 -10.34 14.82 11.00
C ALA A 83 -11.44 13.87 11.46
N GLU A 84 -12.69 14.33 11.35
CA GLU A 84 -13.88 13.52 11.58
C GLU A 84 -14.85 13.73 10.42
N GLU A 85 -15.35 12.64 9.84
CA GLU A 85 -16.39 12.69 8.81
C GLU A 85 -17.40 11.57 9.05
N ASP A 86 -18.69 11.90 9.04
CA ASP A 86 -19.80 10.99 9.37
C ASP A 86 -19.61 10.28 10.73
N GLY A 87 -18.95 10.98 11.67
CA GLY A 87 -18.50 10.48 12.97
C GLY A 87 -17.55 9.29 12.93
N THR A 88 -16.77 9.19 11.85
CA THR A 88 -15.61 8.31 11.72
C THR A 88 -14.34 9.17 11.89
N PRO A 89 -13.44 8.85 12.83
CA PRO A 89 -12.18 9.56 12.97
C PRO A 89 -11.17 9.14 11.90
N TYR A 90 -10.45 10.12 11.38
CA TYR A 90 -9.36 9.95 10.42
C TYR A 90 -8.10 10.63 10.96
N ILE A 91 -6.99 9.92 10.96
CA ILE A 91 -5.68 10.46 11.32
C ILE A 91 -4.85 10.54 10.05
N VAL A 92 -4.44 11.75 9.67
CA VAL A 92 -3.62 12.00 8.49
C VAL A 92 -2.19 12.14 8.92
N MET A 93 -1.29 11.41 8.28
CA MET A 93 0.12 11.32 8.64
C MET A 93 1.01 11.28 7.41
N GLU A 94 2.31 11.40 7.65
CA GLU A 94 3.35 11.26 6.64
C GLU A 94 3.23 9.91 5.92
N LEU A 95 3.18 9.95 4.58
CA LEU A 95 3.31 8.73 3.78
C LEU A 95 4.77 8.38 3.62
N VAL A 96 5.19 7.29 4.24
CA VAL A 96 6.56 6.77 4.11
C VAL A 96 6.61 5.67 3.05
N ARG A 97 7.51 5.82 2.07
CA ARG A 97 7.82 4.74 1.10
C ARG A 97 8.80 3.74 1.71
N SER A 98 8.25 2.80 2.45
CA SER A 98 8.99 1.86 3.29
C SER A 98 8.44 0.45 3.21
N ARG A 99 9.25 -0.53 3.60
CA ARG A 99 8.76 -1.82 4.08
C ARG A 99 8.63 -1.75 5.59
N SER A 100 7.60 -2.36 6.14
CA SER A 100 7.52 -2.58 7.58
C SER A 100 8.51 -3.68 7.99
N LEU A 101 9.00 -3.62 9.23
CA LEU A 101 9.95 -4.61 9.75
C LEU A 101 9.38 -6.02 9.72
N ASP A 102 8.07 -6.18 9.93
CA ASP A 102 7.40 -7.48 9.77
C ASP A 102 7.41 -7.98 8.32
N GLY A 103 7.21 -7.08 7.35
CA GLY A 103 7.30 -7.38 5.92
C GLY A 103 8.73 -7.74 5.48
N MET A 104 9.74 -7.10 6.07
CA MET A 104 11.14 -7.48 5.89
C MET A 104 11.41 -8.89 6.40
N VAL A 105 11.04 -9.17 7.65
CA VAL A 105 11.28 -10.50 8.25
C VAL A 105 10.47 -11.61 7.57
N ALA A 106 9.26 -11.30 7.08
CA ALA A 106 8.45 -12.27 6.34
C ALA A 106 8.99 -12.57 4.93
N GLY A 107 9.55 -11.57 4.25
CA GLY A 107 10.05 -11.71 2.88
C GLY A 107 11.49 -12.21 2.82
N ASP A 108 12.36 -11.66 3.66
CA ASP A 108 13.81 -11.80 3.56
C ASP A 108 14.37 -12.75 4.64
N GLY A 109 13.55 -13.09 5.64
CA GLY A 109 13.95 -13.85 6.82
C GLY A 109 14.46 -12.98 7.97
N PRO A 110 14.90 -13.59 9.09
CA PRO A 110 15.41 -12.86 10.24
C PRO A 110 16.64 -12.01 9.90
N LEU A 111 16.72 -10.84 10.52
CA LEU A 111 17.84 -9.91 10.39
C LEU A 111 19.04 -10.36 11.23
N THR A 112 20.24 -10.05 10.74
CA THR A 112 21.47 -10.19 11.53
C THR A 112 21.51 -9.16 12.67
N PRO A 113 22.26 -9.41 13.77
CA PRO A 113 22.45 -8.43 14.84
C PRO A 113 22.91 -7.05 14.34
N ALA A 114 23.86 -7.04 13.40
CA ALA A 114 24.41 -5.84 12.78
C ALA A 114 23.36 -5.00 12.00
N GLN A 115 22.29 -5.63 11.50
CA GLN A 115 21.18 -4.95 10.83
C GLN A 115 20.09 -4.52 11.82
N ALA A 116 19.81 -5.37 12.82
CA ALA A 116 18.71 -5.15 13.75
C ALA A 116 19.04 -4.10 14.82
N ALA A 117 20.28 -4.05 15.31
CA ALA A 117 20.69 -3.09 16.34
C ALA A 117 20.52 -1.62 15.91
N PRO A 118 20.96 -1.18 14.70
CA PRO A 118 20.72 0.18 14.25
C PRO A 118 19.25 0.55 14.10
N ILE A 119 18.41 -0.40 13.70
CA ILE A 119 16.96 -0.20 13.62
C ILE A 119 16.41 0.02 15.03
N ALA A 120 16.76 -0.85 15.98
CA ALA A 120 16.30 -0.76 17.35
C ALA A 120 16.74 0.55 18.03
N ARG A 121 17.98 1.02 17.81
CA ARG A 121 18.45 2.31 18.34
C ARG A 121 17.66 3.50 17.80
N LYS A 122 17.35 3.52 16.51
CA LYS A 122 16.52 4.58 15.90
C LYS A 122 15.11 4.59 16.47
N VAL A 123 14.51 3.40 16.66
CA VAL A 123 13.19 3.25 17.32
C VAL A 123 13.26 3.67 18.79
N LEU A 124 14.32 3.30 19.51
CA LEU A 124 14.54 3.67 20.91
C LEU A 124 14.69 5.19 21.07
N SER A 125 15.43 5.83 20.16
CA SER A 125 15.57 7.29 20.10
C SER A 125 14.22 7.99 19.87
N ALA A 126 13.38 7.45 18.99
CA ALA A 126 12.01 7.93 18.80
C ALA A 126 11.15 7.80 20.07
N LEU A 127 11.22 6.64 20.75
CA LEU A 127 10.51 6.41 22.01
C LEU A 127 10.98 7.35 23.11
N ALA A 128 12.29 7.53 23.28
CA ALA A 128 12.86 8.44 24.26
C ALA A 128 12.39 9.89 24.04
N HIS A 129 12.37 10.35 22.78
CA HIS A 129 11.86 11.67 22.43
C HIS A 129 10.37 11.83 22.79
N ALA A 130 9.54 10.84 22.44
CA ALA A 130 8.12 10.86 22.77
C ALA A 130 7.87 10.82 24.29
N HIS A 131 8.62 9.97 25.01
CA HIS A 131 8.52 9.84 26.47
C HIS A 131 8.90 11.13 27.19
N ALA A 132 9.90 11.85 26.71
CA ALA A 132 10.27 13.17 27.23
C ALA A 132 9.17 14.22 27.04
N ALA A 133 8.37 14.09 25.97
CA ALA A 133 7.19 14.91 25.72
C ALA A 133 5.92 14.41 26.44
N GLY A 134 6.04 13.39 27.30
CA GLY A 134 4.91 12.79 28.02
C GLY A 134 4.00 11.90 27.16
N VAL A 135 4.40 11.58 25.92
CA VAL A 135 3.64 10.73 24.99
C VAL A 135 4.15 9.30 25.08
N ARG A 136 3.24 8.35 25.30
CA ARG A 136 3.51 6.90 25.27
C ARG A 136 3.08 6.33 23.94
N HIS A 137 3.85 5.43 23.34
CA HIS A 137 3.45 4.84 22.07
C HIS A 137 2.32 3.84 22.27
N GLY A 138 2.50 2.86 23.15
CA GLY A 138 1.50 1.87 23.54
C GLY A 138 1.13 0.84 22.46
N ASP A 139 1.86 0.74 21.36
CA ASP A 139 1.65 -0.27 20.30
C ASP A 139 2.94 -0.43 19.47
N VAL A 140 4.09 -0.53 20.13
CA VAL A 140 5.37 -0.76 19.44
C VAL A 140 5.37 -2.22 18.94
N ARG A 141 5.47 -2.40 17.62
CA ARG A 141 5.47 -3.72 17.00
C ARG A 141 6.14 -3.66 15.63
N PRO A 142 6.60 -4.81 15.08
CA PRO A 142 7.24 -4.86 13.77
C PRO A 142 6.44 -4.22 12.62
N ALA A 143 5.11 -4.26 12.65
CA ALA A 143 4.25 -3.62 11.64
C ALA A 143 4.28 -2.09 11.66
N ASN A 144 4.65 -1.48 12.81
CA ASN A 144 4.69 -0.03 13.01
C ASN A 144 6.11 0.54 12.86
N VAL A 145 7.12 -0.33 12.66
CA VAL A 145 8.50 0.08 12.36
C VAL A 145 8.69 0.06 10.86
N LEU A 146 8.82 1.24 10.27
CA LEU A 146 8.93 1.47 8.84
C LEU A 146 10.39 1.70 8.45
N VAL A 147 10.92 0.88 7.55
CA VAL A 147 12.28 1.00 7.02
C VAL A 147 12.22 1.48 5.57
N GLY A 148 12.66 2.72 5.37
CA GLY A 148 12.78 3.35 4.06
C GLY A 148 13.95 2.79 3.27
N HIS A 149 13.84 2.86 1.94
CA HIS A 149 14.88 2.39 1.03
C HIS A 149 16.15 3.27 1.10
N ASP A 150 16.01 4.49 1.63
CA ASP A 150 17.08 5.44 1.91
C ASP A 150 17.75 5.22 3.28
N GLY A 151 17.40 4.12 3.98
CA GLY A 151 17.93 3.79 5.30
C GLY A 151 17.29 4.55 6.46
N ARG A 152 16.25 5.37 6.20
CA ARG A 152 15.43 5.95 7.26
C ARG A 152 14.66 4.86 7.99
N VAL A 153 14.58 4.99 9.30
CA VAL A 153 13.73 4.15 10.15
C VAL A 153 12.75 5.09 10.83
N LEU A 154 11.46 4.80 10.73
CA LEU A 154 10.39 5.62 11.27
C LEU A 154 9.47 4.73 12.09
N LEU A 155 9.13 5.18 13.29
CA LEU A 155 8.10 4.59 14.12
C LEU A 155 6.78 5.32 13.83
N ALA A 156 5.79 4.58 13.33
CA ALA A 156 4.49 5.08 12.95
C ALA A 156 3.42 4.80 14.02
N ASP A 157 2.23 5.39 13.87
CA ASP A 157 1.06 5.15 14.72
C ASP A 157 1.17 5.59 16.19
N PHE A 158 1.94 6.64 16.45
CA PHE A 158 1.91 7.34 17.75
C PHE A 158 0.49 7.84 18.08
N GLY A 159 0.06 7.63 19.34
CA GLY A 159 -1.22 8.12 19.83
C GLY A 159 -2.46 7.34 19.35
N VAL A 160 -2.29 6.25 18.59
CA VAL A 160 -3.41 5.41 18.11
C VAL A 160 -3.64 4.16 18.97
N SER A 161 -2.78 3.93 19.97
CA SER A 161 -2.85 2.79 20.91
C SER A 161 -4.01 2.86 21.90
N VAL A 162 -4.65 4.02 22.06
CA VAL A 162 -5.93 4.16 22.79
C VAL A 162 -6.93 3.11 22.38
N LEU A 163 -7.04 2.93 21.07
CA LEU A 163 -8.03 2.08 20.47
C LEU A 163 -7.74 0.63 20.78
N ALA A 164 -6.46 0.27 20.95
CA ALA A 164 -6.06 -1.08 21.31
C ALA A 164 -6.36 -1.42 22.78
N ALA A 165 -6.42 -0.41 23.67
CA ALA A 165 -6.64 -0.54 25.11
C ALA A 165 -8.10 -0.33 25.54
N ASP A 166 -8.93 0.29 24.69
CA ASP A 166 -10.34 0.45 24.99
C ASP A 166 -11.07 -0.91 24.94
N PRO A 167 -11.81 -1.31 25.99
CA PRO A 167 -12.51 -2.60 26.06
C PRO A 167 -13.44 -2.84 24.87
N ALA A 168 -13.94 -1.78 24.22
CA ALA A 168 -14.79 -1.91 23.04
C ALA A 168 -14.05 -2.51 21.83
N PHE A 169 -12.72 -2.51 21.81
CA PHE A 169 -11.87 -3.15 20.79
C PHE A 169 -11.10 -4.37 21.31
N ALA A 170 -11.36 -4.79 22.55
CA ALA A 170 -10.85 -6.06 23.05
C ALA A 170 -11.38 -7.21 22.18
N PRO A 171 -10.59 -8.26 21.91
CA PRO A 171 -11.09 -9.41 21.18
C PRO A 171 -12.29 -9.99 21.94
N THR A 172 -13.36 -10.30 21.22
CA THR A 172 -14.39 -11.21 21.76
C THR A 172 -13.69 -12.51 22.11
N ARG A 173 -13.71 -12.85 23.40
CA ARG A 173 -13.18 -14.11 23.94
C ARG A 173 -13.65 -15.24 23.02
N ARG A 174 -12.70 -15.99 22.42
CA ARG A 174 -13.01 -17.17 21.59
C ARG A 174 -14.04 -18.03 22.32
N ASP A 175 -15.17 -18.30 21.68
CA ASP A 175 -16.05 -19.38 22.11
C ASP A 175 -15.22 -20.67 22.16
N PRO A 176 -15.14 -21.36 23.31
CA PRO A 176 -14.36 -22.60 23.45
C PRO A 176 -14.97 -23.78 22.68
N ALA A 177 -16.03 -23.59 21.89
CA ALA A 177 -16.78 -24.63 21.20
C ALA A 177 -16.41 -24.79 19.71
N ALA A 178 -15.53 -23.98 19.14
CA ALA A 178 -15.07 -24.18 17.76
C ALA A 178 -13.95 -25.23 17.70
N VAL A 179 -14.32 -26.49 17.88
CA VAL A 179 -13.49 -27.66 17.58
C VAL A 179 -13.20 -27.65 16.07
N PRO A 180 -11.95 -27.62 15.60
CA PRO A 180 -11.67 -27.88 14.19
C PRO A 180 -11.99 -29.35 13.93
N SER A 181 -13.07 -29.60 13.19
CA SER A 181 -13.44 -30.94 12.72
C SER A 181 -12.29 -31.50 11.87
N ALA A 182 -11.72 -32.60 12.35
CA ALA A 182 -10.76 -33.40 11.62
C ALA A 182 -11.48 -34.12 10.46
N ALA A 183 -11.01 -33.89 9.22
CA ALA A 183 -11.30 -34.76 8.09
C ALA A 183 -10.10 -34.78 7.11
N SER A 184 -9.23 -35.75 7.40
CA SER A 184 -8.39 -36.60 6.53
C SER A 184 -7.30 -36.06 5.60
N PRO A 185 -6.22 -36.85 5.41
CA PRO A 185 -4.94 -36.43 4.87
C PRO A 185 -4.74 -36.88 3.43
N THR A 186 -4.22 -35.99 2.58
CA THR A 186 -3.49 -36.41 1.38
C THR A 186 -2.32 -35.47 1.15
N ALA A 187 -1.15 -36.10 1.04
CA ALA A 187 0.17 -35.49 1.09
C ALA A 187 0.47 -34.61 -0.14
N ALA A 188 1.03 -33.41 0.11
CA ALA A 188 2.22 -32.88 -0.59
C ALA A 188 2.61 -31.48 -0.04
N SER A 189 3.81 -31.43 0.57
CA SER A 189 4.73 -30.30 0.82
C SER A 189 4.31 -29.11 1.71
N PRO A 190 5.14 -28.72 2.70
CA PRO A 190 4.83 -27.62 3.61
C PRO A 190 5.22 -26.28 2.96
N ALA A 191 4.29 -25.65 2.25
CA ALA A 191 4.36 -24.20 2.11
C ALA A 191 4.04 -23.61 3.48
N ALA A 192 5.03 -23.00 4.13
CA ALA A 192 4.89 -22.35 5.42
C ALA A 192 3.64 -21.45 5.40
N VAL A 193 2.62 -21.85 6.16
CA VAL A 193 1.50 -20.97 6.49
C VAL A 193 2.14 -19.75 7.15
N PRO A 194 1.93 -18.51 6.66
CA PRO A 194 2.46 -17.35 7.35
C PRO A 194 1.87 -17.33 8.75
N VAL A 195 2.72 -17.52 9.76
CA VAL A 195 2.36 -17.41 11.17
C VAL A 195 1.72 -16.05 11.34
N ARG A 196 0.42 -16.02 11.68
CA ARG A 196 -0.26 -14.78 12.01
C ARG A 196 0.43 -14.18 13.24
N ARG A 197 1.00 -12.99 13.09
CA ARG A 197 1.67 -12.25 14.17
C ARG A 197 0.62 -11.39 14.87
N ASP A 198 0.11 -11.87 15.98
CA ASP A 198 -0.98 -11.20 16.68
C ASP A 198 -0.43 -9.99 17.47
N PRO A 199 -1.19 -8.88 17.58
CA PRO A 199 -0.75 -7.71 18.36
C PRO A 199 -0.36 -8.04 19.80
N GLU A 200 -0.98 -9.07 20.39
CA GLU A 200 -0.80 -9.49 21.77
C GLU A 200 0.60 -10.06 22.03
N ASP A 201 1.26 -10.59 21.01
CA ASP A 201 2.61 -11.16 21.09
C ASP A 201 3.68 -10.10 21.45
N PHE A 202 3.35 -8.83 21.29
CA PHE A 202 4.26 -7.69 21.54
C PHE A 202 3.89 -6.88 22.79
N LEU A 203 2.78 -7.23 23.46
CA LEU A 203 2.33 -6.49 24.64
C LEU A 203 3.13 -6.92 25.88
N ALA A 204 3.45 -5.94 26.72
CA ALA A 204 4.06 -6.19 28.01
C ALA A 204 3.09 -6.96 28.93
N PRO A 205 3.57 -7.92 29.75
CA PRO A 205 2.71 -8.77 30.57
C PRO A 205 1.85 -7.95 31.55
N GLU A 206 2.38 -6.84 32.05
CA GLU A 206 1.66 -5.94 32.96
C GLU A 206 0.47 -5.22 32.31
N ARG A 207 0.39 -5.14 30.97
CA ARG A 207 -0.73 -4.48 30.27
C ARG A 207 -2.03 -5.28 30.31
N SER A 208 -1.98 -6.55 30.71
CA SER A 208 -3.17 -7.35 30.94
C SER A 208 -3.97 -6.92 32.18
N ALA A 209 -3.40 -6.05 33.02
CA ALA A 209 -4.04 -5.45 34.19
C ALA A 209 -4.32 -3.95 33.95
N ASP A 210 -5.60 -3.57 33.86
CA ASP A 210 -6.21 -2.22 33.96
C ASP A 210 -5.35 -0.97 33.63
N ASP A 211 -4.64 -0.99 32.48
CA ASP A 211 -3.92 0.12 31.82
C ASP A 211 -3.08 1.04 32.73
N PRO A 212 -1.74 1.00 32.58
CA PRO A 212 -1.20 2.24 32.07
C PRO A 212 -0.10 1.95 31.05
N ARG A 213 -0.31 2.41 29.83
CA ARG A 213 0.76 2.66 28.85
C ARG A 213 1.95 3.33 29.57
N THR A 214 3.00 2.57 29.87
CA THR A 214 4.19 3.02 30.62
C THR A 214 5.42 3.09 29.72
N ILE A 215 6.45 3.85 30.12
CA ILE A 215 7.78 3.80 29.46
C ILE A 215 8.23 2.33 29.40
N ALA A 216 8.13 1.63 30.53
CA ALA A 216 8.55 0.26 30.64
C ALA A 216 7.82 -0.63 29.62
N ALA A 217 6.50 -0.46 29.45
CA ALA A 217 5.73 -1.25 28.50
C ALA A 217 6.18 -1.01 27.04
N ASP A 218 6.48 0.22 26.65
CA ASP A 218 7.04 0.52 25.32
C ASP A 218 8.42 -0.13 25.12
N LEU A 219 9.26 -0.15 26.16
CA LEU A 219 10.57 -0.81 26.14
C LEU A 219 10.47 -2.33 26.02
N TRP A 220 9.48 -2.96 26.69
CA TRP A 220 9.19 -4.39 26.46
C TRP A 220 8.79 -4.63 25.01
N SER A 221 7.88 -3.81 24.48
CA SER A 221 7.39 -3.96 23.12
C SER A 221 8.49 -3.74 22.07
N LEU A 222 9.46 -2.86 22.34
CA LEU A 222 10.71 -2.76 21.57
C LEU A 222 11.53 -4.07 21.65
N GLY A 223 11.70 -4.63 22.85
CA GLY A 223 12.38 -5.92 23.04
C GLY A 223 11.72 -7.06 22.26
N ALA A 224 10.38 -7.13 22.29
CA ALA A 224 9.61 -8.13 21.56
C ALA A 224 9.73 -7.95 20.03
N THR A 225 9.73 -6.69 19.58
CA THR A 225 9.96 -6.30 18.19
C THR A 225 11.36 -6.72 17.72
N LEU A 226 12.38 -6.47 18.53
CA LEU A 226 13.77 -6.87 18.25
C LEU A 226 13.94 -8.38 18.25
N HIS A 227 13.34 -9.09 19.21
CA HIS A 227 13.35 -10.56 19.25
C HIS A 227 12.79 -11.16 17.96
N LEU A 228 11.64 -10.66 17.49
CA LEU A 228 11.08 -11.10 16.22
C LEU A 228 11.99 -10.78 15.05
N ALA A 229 12.61 -9.60 15.04
CA ALA A 229 13.51 -9.19 13.98
C ALA A 229 14.66 -10.19 13.78
N VAL A 230 15.24 -10.71 14.87
CA VAL A 230 16.44 -11.57 14.81
C VAL A 230 16.16 -13.07 14.87
N THR A 231 14.99 -13.50 15.34
CA THR A 231 14.63 -14.93 15.42
C THR A 231 13.54 -15.34 14.42
N GLY A 232 12.83 -14.36 13.83
CA GLY A 232 11.64 -14.58 13.02
C GLY A 232 10.39 -14.94 13.84
N ARG A 233 10.49 -15.04 15.17
CA ARG A 233 9.40 -15.49 16.06
C ARG A 233 9.15 -14.47 17.19
N PRO A 234 7.90 -14.31 17.64
CA PRO A 234 7.63 -13.51 18.84
C PRO A 234 8.33 -14.11 20.08
N PRO A 235 8.61 -13.31 21.11
CA PRO A 235 9.29 -13.79 22.31
C PRO A 235 8.44 -14.82 23.07
N SER A 236 9.06 -15.93 23.46
CA SER A 236 8.51 -16.90 24.41
C SER A 236 9.19 -16.79 25.77
N GLN A 237 8.65 -17.46 26.79
CA GLN A 237 9.35 -17.68 28.04
C GLN A 237 9.50 -19.17 28.35
N PRO A 238 10.73 -19.66 28.60
CA PRO A 238 12.00 -18.92 28.64
C PRO A 238 12.39 -18.31 27.28
N LEU A 239 13.23 -17.28 27.31
CA LEU A 239 13.77 -16.66 26.09
C LEU A 239 14.54 -17.75 25.36
N GLY A 240 14.14 -18.09 24.13
CA GLY A 240 14.78 -19.14 23.34
C GLY A 240 16.19 -18.75 22.89
N GLU A 241 16.70 -19.42 21.86
CA GLU A 241 17.98 -19.06 21.26
C GLU A 241 17.91 -17.65 20.64
N VAL A 242 18.80 -16.77 21.11
CA VAL A 242 19.01 -15.42 20.60
C VAL A 242 20.49 -15.18 20.36
N PRO A 243 20.87 -14.32 19.39
CA PRO A 243 22.27 -13.98 19.13
C PRO A 243 22.98 -13.47 20.39
N GLU A 244 24.24 -13.85 20.56
CA GLU A 244 25.09 -13.49 21.72
C GLU A 244 25.13 -11.97 21.92
N GLU A 245 25.33 -11.26 20.83
CA GLU A 245 25.50 -9.82 20.75
C GLU A 245 24.25 -9.06 21.26
N LEU A 246 23.07 -9.66 21.12
CA LEU A 246 21.81 -9.03 21.53
C LEU A 246 21.23 -9.60 22.82
N ARG A 247 21.88 -10.61 23.43
CA ARG A 247 21.28 -11.31 24.57
C ARG A 247 21.10 -10.39 25.77
N ALA A 248 22.11 -9.61 26.11
CA ALA A 248 22.04 -8.70 27.26
C ALA A 248 20.88 -7.70 27.13
N VAL A 249 20.74 -7.06 25.96
CA VAL A 249 19.64 -6.11 25.72
C VAL A 249 18.28 -6.79 25.67
N LEU A 250 18.16 -7.95 25.02
CA LEU A 250 16.89 -8.68 24.94
C LEU A 250 16.45 -9.17 26.32
N THR A 251 17.36 -9.72 27.12
CA THR A 251 17.09 -10.13 28.50
C THR A 251 16.67 -8.92 29.36
N GLY A 252 17.33 -7.77 29.19
CA GLY A 252 17.00 -6.56 29.93
C GLY A 252 15.65 -5.95 29.54
N LEU A 253 15.34 -5.85 28.25
CA LEU A 253 14.07 -5.29 27.74
C LEU A 253 12.88 -6.24 28.01
N LEU A 254 13.09 -7.55 27.95
CA LEU A 254 12.05 -8.58 28.16
C LEU A 254 12.00 -9.08 29.61
N ALA A 255 12.45 -8.27 30.57
CA ALA A 255 12.25 -8.51 32.00
C ALA A 255 10.75 -8.42 32.34
N ARG A 256 10.19 -9.48 32.96
CA ARG A 256 8.75 -9.51 33.33
C ARG A 256 8.39 -8.46 34.37
N ASP A 257 9.23 -8.26 35.39
CA ASP A 257 9.03 -7.20 36.38
C ASP A 257 9.43 -5.86 35.74
N PRO A 258 8.51 -4.90 35.54
CA PRO A 258 8.83 -3.62 34.92
C PRO A 258 9.90 -2.83 35.68
N ARG A 259 10.07 -3.08 36.99
CA ARG A 259 11.09 -2.42 37.82
C ARG A 259 12.50 -2.96 37.60
N ARG A 260 12.61 -4.14 36.99
CA ARG A 260 13.90 -4.77 36.61
C ARG A 260 14.23 -4.58 35.14
N ARG A 261 13.34 -3.94 34.38
CA ARG A 261 13.52 -3.69 32.95
C ARG A 261 14.54 -2.56 32.79
N ILE A 262 15.50 -2.76 31.89
CA ILE A 262 16.53 -1.74 31.63
C ILE A 262 15.88 -0.48 31.07
N ASP A 263 16.49 0.67 31.37
CA ASP A 263 16.06 1.96 30.82
C ASP A 263 16.56 2.18 29.38
N ALA A 264 16.11 3.27 28.77
CA ALA A 264 16.46 3.60 27.39
C ALA A 264 17.96 3.89 27.21
N GLU A 265 18.63 4.47 28.20
CA GLU A 265 20.06 4.77 28.12
C GLU A 265 20.90 3.49 28.14
N THR A 266 20.58 2.56 29.04
CA THR A 266 21.23 1.25 29.13
C THR A 266 20.95 0.43 27.87
N ALA A 267 19.72 0.44 27.37
CA ALA A 267 19.37 -0.23 26.13
C ALA A 267 20.14 0.32 24.92
N ASP A 268 20.29 1.65 24.78
CA ASP A 268 21.04 2.25 23.68
C ASP A 268 22.52 1.85 23.71
N ARG A 269 23.12 1.84 24.91
CA ARG A 269 24.52 1.42 25.11
C ARG A 269 24.75 -0.03 24.69
N LEU A 270 23.91 -0.95 25.15
CA LEU A 270 24.00 -2.37 24.79
C LEU A 270 23.74 -2.60 23.29
N LEU A 271 22.83 -1.84 22.68
CA LEU A 271 22.61 -1.91 21.24
C LEU A 271 23.79 -1.37 20.44
N ALA A 272 24.45 -0.30 20.92
CA ALA A 272 25.63 0.27 20.28
C ALA A 272 26.81 -0.72 20.27
N GLU A 273 26.95 -1.54 21.31
CA GLU A 273 27.96 -2.62 21.36
C GLU A 273 27.73 -3.71 20.30
N ALA A 274 26.48 -3.91 19.87
CA ALA A 274 26.10 -4.86 18.83
C ALA A 274 26.16 -4.28 17.40
N GLU A 275 26.44 -2.98 17.25
CA GLU A 275 26.63 -2.36 15.94
C GLU A 275 28.04 -2.63 15.39
N PRO A 276 28.19 -2.90 14.08
CA PRO A 276 29.51 -2.96 13.48
C PRO A 276 30.19 -1.59 13.62
N PRO A 277 31.52 -1.53 13.86
CA PRO A 277 32.24 -0.26 13.94
C PRO A 277 32.00 0.53 12.65
N ALA A 278 31.62 1.81 12.80
CA ALA A 278 31.34 2.66 11.66
C ALA A 278 32.56 2.68 10.71
N PRO A 279 32.37 2.52 9.39
CA PRO A 279 33.47 2.70 8.45
C PRO A 279 34.02 4.11 8.64
N ALA A 280 35.35 4.21 8.79
CA ALA A 280 36.03 5.49 8.97
C ALA A 280 35.58 6.48 7.87
N PRO A 281 35.30 7.75 8.20
CA PRO A 281 34.83 8.70 7.21
C PRO A 281 35.86 8.78 6.07
N PRO A 282 35.43 8.74 4.80
CA PRO A 282 36.35 8.89 3.69
C PRO A 282 37.04 10.25 3.82
N VAL A 283 38.36 10.24 3.87
CA VAL A 283 39.21 11.44 3.86
C VAL A 283 38.83 12.24 2.62
N ARG A 284 38.08 13.33 2.79
CA ARG A 284 37.66 14.21 1.70
C ARG A 284 38.91 14.93 1.16
N ARG A 285 39.49 14.42 0.08
CA ARG A 285 40.42 15.19 -0.74
C ARG A 285 39.64 16.32 -1.39
N SER A 286 39.94 17.56 -1.01
CA SER A 286 39.31 18.76 -1.56
C SER A 286 39.65 18.89 -3.05
N LEU A 287 38.65 18.77 -3.92
CA LEU A 287 38.74 19.20 -5.31
C LEU A 287 37.77 20.35 -5.53
N GLY A 288 38.34 21.55 -5.68
CA GLY A 288 37.91 22.62 -6.60
C GLY A 288 36.50 23.20 -6.46
N ARG A 289 36.42 24.43 -5.93
CA ARG A 289 35.28 25.36 -5.96
C ARG A 289 34.83 25.68 -7.40
N THR A 290 33.93 24.89 -8.01
CA THR A 290 33.24 25.33 -9.24
C THR A 290 31.88 24.68 -9.56
N ARG A 291 31.16 24.05 -8.61
CA ARG A 291 29.83 23.47 -8.89
C ARG A 291 28.75 23.72 -7.83
N LEU A 292 28.86 24.81 -7.08
CA LEU A 292 27.92 25.15 -6.01
C LEU A 292 26.91 26.23 -6.44
N VAL A 293 26.12 25.95 -7.49
CA VAL A 293 24.88 26.69 -7.79
C VAL A 293 23.75 25.78 -8.31
N ALA A 294 24.00 24.55 -8.78
CA ALA A 294 22.97 23.71 -9.41
C ALA A 294 22.13 22.83 -8.46
N GLY A 295 22.47 22.75 -7.16
CA GLY A 295 21.87 21.78 -6.23
C GLY A 295 20.57 22.20 -5.52
N VAL A 296 20.16 23.47 -5.62
CA VAL A 296 19.02 24.01 -4.86
C VAL A 296 17.75 24.19 -5.71
N ALA A 297 17.83 24.06 -7.04
CA ALA A 297 16.68 24.14 -7.95
C ALA A 297 15.98 22.78 -8.20
N ALA A 298 16.65 21.65 -7.91
CA ALA A 298 16.13 20.30 -8.20
C ALA A 298 15.11 19.80 -7.16
N ALA A 299 15.06 20.39 -5.96
CA ALA A 299 14.07 20.07 -4.92
C ALA A 299 12.70 20.74 -5.18
N VAL A 300 12.63 21.73 -6.07
CA VAL A 300 11.41 22.50 -6.37
C VAL A 300 10.62 21.89 -7.54
N LEU A 301 11.24 21.08 -8.40
CA LEU A 301 10.57 20.47 -9.56
C LEU A 301 10.03 19.05 -9.33
N VAL A 302 10.53 18.35 -8.29
CA VAL A 302 10.03 17.00 -7.93
C VAL A 302 8.69 17.07 -7.19
N ALA A 303 8.37 18.21 -6.55
CA ALA A 303 7.08 18.48 -5.91
C ALA A 303 5.92 18.61 -6.92
N CYS A 304 6.17 19.07 -8.16
CA CYS A 304 5.13 19.24 -9.17
C CYS A 304 4.76 17.94 -9.90
N ALA A 305 5.62 16.92 -9.84
CA ALA A 305 5.35 15.61 -10.42
C ALA A 305 4.51 14.71 -9.50
N VAL A 306 4.26 15.11 -8.24
CA VAL A 306 3.40 14.38 -7.28
C VAL A 306 1.94 14.80 -7.36
N GLY A 307 1.71 16.02 -7.85
CA GLY A 307 0.46 16.74 -7.70
C GLY A 307 -0.62 16.48 -8.75
N GLY A 308 -0.28 15.97 -9.93
CA GLY A 308 -1.25 15.90 -11.04
C GLY A 308 -2.42 14.93 -10.88
N TRP A 309 -2.50 14.12 -9.80
CA TRP A 309 -3.48 13.02 -9.68
C TRP A 309 -4.80 13.55 -9.13
N ALA A 310 -4.78 14.78 -8.62
CA ALA A 310 -5.89 15.40 -7.92
C ALA A 310 -6.56 16.56 -8.66
N VAL A 311 -6.24 16.77 -9.95
CA VAL A 311 -6.95 17.70 -10.83
C VAL A 311 -7.34 16.84 -12.04
N LEU A 312 -8.54 16.24 -12.09
CA LEU A 312 -9.77 16.91 -12.49
C LEU A 312 -10.99 15.98 -12.27
N ARG A 313 -12.10 16.54 -11.77
CA ARG A 313 -13.45 16.17 -12.22
C ARG A 313 -14.13 17.45 -12.74
N PRO A 314 -14.77 17.43 -13.92
CA PRO A 314 -15.93 18.27 -14.23
C PRO A 314 -17.23 17.46 -14.04
N GLY A 315 -18.39 17.97 -13.65
CA GLY A 315 -18.83 19.34 -13.36
C GLY A 315 -20.27 19.35 -12.80
N ALA A 316 -20.82 20.54 -12.57
CA ALA A 316 -22.26 20.81 -12.48
C ALA A 316 -22.54 22.30 -12.77
N GLU A 317 -23.71 22.54 -13.33
CA GLU A 317 -24.15 23.67 -14.17
C GLU A 317 -24.28 25.05 -13.48
N GLY A 318 -24.19 26.10 -14.31
CA GLY A 318 -24.51 27.49 -13.97
C GLY A 318 -24.80 28.35 -15.20
N ARG A 319 -25.97 28.12 -15.82
CA ARG A 319 -26.87 29.05 -16.55
C ARG A 319 -26.33 30.42 -17.01
N ALA A 320 -26.32 30.67 -18.33
CA ALA A 320 -26.78 31.94 -18.94
C ALA A 320 -26.90 31.88 -20.49
N ALA A 321 -28.11 32.21 -20.95
CA ALA A 321 -28.51 32.94 -22.17
C ALA A 321 -28.04 32.54 -23.59
N SER A 322 -29.02 32.07 -24.38
CA SER A 322 -29.22 32.24 -25.84
C SER A 322 -29.11 33.73 -26.30
N PRO A 323 -29.14 34.10 -27.61
CA PRO A 323 -29.78 33.36 -28.74
C PRO A 323 -29.13 33.46 -30.15
N VAL A 324 -29.92 32.96 -31.15
CA VAL A 324 -29.96 33.33 -32.59
C VAL A 324 -29.14 32.38 -33.50
N THR A 325 -29.63 31.70 -34.55
CA THR A 325 -30.94 31.62 -35.27
C THR A 325 -31.07 30.22 -35.92
N THR A 326 -32.30 29.70 -36.00
CA THR A 326 -32.80 28.74 -37.00
C THR A 326 -32.82 29.34 -38.43
N PRO A 327 -33.23 28.65 -39.52
CA PRO A 327 -33.68 27.25 -39.71
C PRO A 327 -32.90 26.57 -40.88
N MET A 328 -33.11 25.34 -41.34
CA MET A 328 -34.34 24.81 -41.93
C MET A 328 -34.09 23.37 -42.43
N ALA A 329 -35.13 22.52 -42.25
CA ALA A 329 -35.66 21.50 -43.17
C ALA A 329 -34.72 20.42 -43.77
N SER A 330 -35.14 19.21 -44.13
CA SER A 330 -36.37 18.41 -44.00
C SER A 330 -36.06 17.12 -44.78
N SER A 331 -36.75 16.02 -44.44
CA SER A 331 -37.18 14.96 -45.39
C SER A 331 -36.07 14.10 -46.04
N SER A 332 -36.19 12.83 -46.38
CA SER A 332 -37.22 11.79 -46.35
C SER A 332 -36.51 10.47 -46.73
N ALA A 333 -37.04 9.34 -46.31
CA ALA A 333 -36.81 8.01 -46.89
C ALA A 333 -37.46 7.92 -48.31
N PRO A 334 -37.69 6.75 -48.95
CA PRO A 334 -37.15 5.37 -48.80
C PRO A 334 -36.76 4.73 -50.16
N ALA A 335 -36.33 3.46 -50.17
CA ALA A 335 -36.87 2.37 -51.02
C ALA A 335 -35.94 1.14 -51.11
N SER A 336 -36.45 0.00 -50.64
CA SER A 336 -36.18 -1.35 -51.18
C SER A 336 -37.11 -1.58 -52.41
N PRO A 337 -37.00 -2.60 -53.28
CA PRO A 337 -36.88 -4.03 -52.95
C PRO A 337 -36.04 -4.89 -53.93
N THR A 338 -35.81 -6.17 -53.62
CA THR A 338 -35.99 -7.32 -54.55
C THR A 338 -35.80 -8.64 -53.78
N VAL A 339 -36.68 -9.60 -54.11
CA VAL A 339 -36.98 -10.87 -53.43
C VAL A 339 -36.25 -12.04 -54.10
N SER A 340 -35.70 -12.95 -53.28
CA SER A 340 -35.59 -14.43 -53.30
C SER A 340 -35.87 -15.25 -54.60
N PRO A 341 -35.24 -16.44 -54.77
CA PRO A 341 -35.80 -17.66 -54.15
C PRO A 341 -34.80 -18.68 -53.58
N ALA A 342 -35.37 -19.62 -52.81
CA ALA A 342 -34.75 -20.59 -51.92
C ALA A 342 -34.39 -21.95 -52.57
N GLY A 343 -33.49 -22.70 -51.91
CA GLY A 343 -33.26 -24.15 -52.08
C GLY A 343 -32.27 -24.68 -51.02
N PRO A 344 -32.36 -25.93 -50.55
CA PRO A 344 -32.37 -26.24 -49.10
C PRO A 344 -31.09 -26.84 -48.50
N ALA A 345 -31.02 -26.72 -47.17
CA ALA A 345 -30.40 -27.63 -46.19
C ALA A 345 -28.93 -28.07 -46.35
N ALA A 346 -28.06 -27.51 -45.50
CA ALA A 346 -27.09 -28.29 -44.72
C ALA A 346 -26.63 -27.45 -43.52
N VAL A 347 -26.90 -27.93 -42.31
CA VAL A 347 -26.28 -27.43 -41.08
C VAL A 347 -24.93 -28.12 -40.94
N PRO A 348 -23.84 -27.37 -40.85
CA PRO A 348 -22.78 -27.71 -39.93
C PRO A 348 -22.59 -26.56 -38.96
N VAL A 349 -22.84 -26.86 -37.69
CA VAL A 349 -22.46 -26.05 -36.54
C VAL A 349 -20.94 -25.95 -36.54
N THR A 350 -20.40 -24.95 -37.24
CA THR A 350 -19.00 -24.59 -37.16
C THR A 350 -18.99 -23.17 -36.66
N GLY A 351 -18.73 -23.02 -35.36
CA GLY A 351 -18.48 -21.74 -34.73
C GLY A 351 -17.29 -21.08 -35.40
N SER A 352 -17.57 -20.29 -36.43
CA SER A 352 -16.63 -19.35 -37.00
C SER A 352 -16.47 -18.25 -35.97
N ALA A 353 -15.50 -18.43 -35.07
CA ALA A 353 -15.01 -17.35 -34.24
C ALA A 353 -14.51 -16.25 -35.20
N THR A 354 -15.33 -15.23 -35.42
CA THR A 354 -14.92 -13.99 -36.07
C THR A 354 -13.60 -13.57 -35.43
N PRO A 355 -12.51 -13.35 -36.21
CA PRO A 355 -11.26 -12.87 -35.66
C PRO A 355 -11.57 -11.58 -34.92
N ALA A 356 -11.36 -11.58 -33.61
CA ALA A 356 -11.62 -10.42 -32.79
C ALA A 356 -10.87 -9.19 -33.34
N PRO A 357 -11.50 -8.01 -33.35
CA PRO A 357 -10.91 -6.81 -33.91
C PRO A 357 -9.59 -6.48 -33.18
N ARG A 358 -8.47 -6.58 -33.91
CA ARG A 358 -7.16 -6.14 -33.41
C ARG A 358 -7.16 -4.61 -33.37
N LEU A 359 -7.06 -4.03 -32.18
CA LEU A 359 -6.98 -2.58 -32.03
C LEU A 359 -5.73 -2.05 -32.72
N LYS A 360 -5.88 -1.00 -33.52
CA LYS A 360 -4.73 -0.32 -34.13
C LYS A 360 -3.91 0.35 -33.04
N LEU A 361 -2.60 0.13 -33.00
CA LEU A 361 -1.71 0.73 -32.01
C LEU A 361 -1.03 1.98 -32.58
N LYS A 362 -0.78 2.96 -31.71
CA LYS A 362 0.09 4.12 -31.96
C LYS A 362 1.23 4.11 -30.96
N TRP A 363 2.39 4.63 -31.34
CA TRP A 363 3.49 4.82 -30.40
C TRP A 363 3.20 6.01 -29.48
N TYR A 364 3.40 5.80 -28.19
CA TYR A 364 3.47 6.84 -27.18
C TYR A 364 4.89 6.93 -26.62
N ARG A 365 5.38 8.16 -26.47
CA ARG A 365 6.62 8.47 -25.76
C ARG A 365 6.24 9.35 -24.58
N SER A 366 6.67 8.96 -23.40
CA SER A 366 6.50 9.76 -22.20
C SER A 366 7.65 10.75 -22.05
N ASP A 367 7.41 11.82 -21.30
CA ASP A 367 8.45 12.75 -20.88
C ASP A 367 9.46 12.09 -19.92
N ALA A 368 9.03 11.04 -19.22
CA ALA A 368 9.86 10.20 -18.36
C ALA A 368 10.77 9.20 -19.14
N GLY A 369 10.81 9.28 -20.47
CA GLY A 369 11.76 8.55 -21.31
C GLY A 369 11.36 7.11 -21.66
N TRP A 370 10.25 6.58 -21.13
CA TRP A 370 9.70 5.28 -21.53
C TRP A 370 8.79 5.41 -22.76
N ARG A 371 8.61 4.29 -23.47
CA ARG A 371 7.79 4.21 -24.70
C ARG A 371 6.88 3.00 -24.66
N ALA A 372 5.68 3.13 -25.23
CA ALA A 372 4.73 2.01 -25.34
C ALA A 372 3.95 2.09 -26.65
N GLY A 373 3.56 0.93 -27.19
CA GLY A 373 2.51 0.87 -28.20
C GLY A 373 1.15 0.85 -27.51
N VAL A 374 0.29 1.83 -27.77
CA VAL A 374 -1.00 1.99 -27.09
C VAL A 374 -2.16 2.01 -28.10
N PRO A 375 -3.38 1.57 -27.75
CA PRO A 375 -4.50 1.61 -28.67
C PRO A 375 -4.79 3.03 -29.16
N ARG A 376 -4.95 3.20 -30.47
CA ARG A 376 -5.06 4.50 -31.15
C ARG A 376 -6.30 5.26 -30.70
N ASP A 377 -7.41 4.55 -30.60
CA ASP A 377 -8.75 5.09 -30.39
C ASP A 377 -9.14 5.15 -28.91
N TRP A 378 -8.21 4.82 -28.00
CA TRP A 378 -8.44 4.93 -26.57
C TRP A 378 -8.14 6.34 -26.08
N THR A 379 -9.01 6.84 -25.20
CA THR A 379 -8.84 8.15 -24.58
C THR A 379 -7.71 8.07 -23.56
N ARG A 380 -6.72 8.94 -23.72
CA ARG A 380 -5.60 9.07 -22.79
C ARG A 380 -6.00 9.97 -21.63
N GLU A 381 -5.65 9.55 -20.42
CA GLU A 381 -5.68 10.36 -19.22
C GLU A 381 -4.29 10.34 -18.61
N ASP A 382 -3.63 11.49 -18.65
CA ASP A 382 -2.33 11.68 -18.03
C ASP A 382 -2.54 11.98 -16.55
N GLN A 383 -1.86 11.21 -15.71
CA GLN A 383 -1.76 11.38 -14.27
C GLN A 383 -0.26 11.56 -13.93
N PRO A 384 0.09 12.17 -12.78
CA PRO A 384 1.44 12.65 -12.46
C PRO A 384 2.51 11.55 -12.51
N TYR A 385 2.10 10.31 -12.27
CA TYR A 385 2.97 9.14 -12.23
C TYR A 385 2.52 8.00 -13.12
N THR A 386 1.38 8.18 -13.75
CA THR A 386 0.66 7.10 -14.41
C THR A 386 0.07 7.65 -15.68
N VAL A 387 0.14 6.89 -16.76
CA VAL A 387 -0.60 7.22 -17.97
C VAL A 387 -1.61 6.12 -18.19
N ALA A 388 -2.88 6.50 -18.22
CA ALA A 388 -3.99 5.58 -18.44
C ALA A 388 -4.59 5.79 -19.82
N TRP A 389 -5.01 4.69 -20.44
CA TRP A 389 -5.80 4.68 -21.66
C TRP A 389 -7.08 3.90 -21.41
N ARG A 390 -8.22 4.45 -21.84
CA ARG A 390 -9.53 3.81 -21.70
C ARG A 390 -10.18 3.58 -23.05
N ALA A 391 -10.78 2.40 -23.20
CA ALA A 391 -11.61 2.10 -24.35
C ALA A 391 -12.86 3.01 -24.37
N PRO A 392 -13.29 3.51 -25.54
CA PRO A 392 -14.47 4.38 -25.65
C PRO A 392 -15.78 3.79 -25.09
N ASP A 393 -15.89 2.47 -25.15
CA ASP A 393 -17.04 1.68 -24.68
C ASP A 393 -16.89 1.18 -23.22
N GLY A 394 -15.79 1.56 -22.55
CA GLY A 394 -15.47 1.12 -21.19
C GLY A 394 -15.08 -0.37 -21.09
N ALA A 395 -14.85 -1.06 -22.21
CA ALA A 395 -14.55 -2.50 -22.21
C ALA A 395 -13.23 -2.86 -21.52
N ALA A 396 -12.23 -1.97 -21.64
CA ALA A 396 -10.90 -2.21 -21.14
C ALA A 396 -10.12 -0.93 -20.83
N THR A 397 -9.09 -1.09 -20.00
CA THR A 397 -8.16 -0.04 -19.61
C THR A 397 -6.73 -0.56 -19.60
N LEU A 398 -5.80 0.32 -19.97
CA LEU A 398 -4.36 0.13 -19.93
C LEU A 398 -3.79 1.22 -19.02
N VAL A 399 -2.99 0.83 -18.05
CA VAL A 399 -2.37 1.74 -17.10
C VAL A 399 -0.88 1.44 -17.08
N VAL A 400 -0.07 2.46 -17.29
CA VAL A 400 1.40 2.37 -17.25
C VAL A 400 1.90 3.34 -16.20
N GLU A 401 2.61 2.80 -15.21
CA GLU A 401 3.24 3.54 -14.12
C GLU A 401 4.75 3.29 -14.19
N VAL A 402 5.56 4.34 -14.09
CA VAL A 402 7.03 4.22 -14.08
C VAL A 402 7.58 5.08 -12.97
N THR A 403 8.23 4.44 -12.00
CA THR A 403 8.81 5.10 -10.83
C THR A 403 10.33 5.02 -10.87
N ALA A 404 11.01 6.06 -10.39
CA ALA A 404 12.46 6.06 -10.19
C ALA A 404 12.84 5.25 -8.94
N GLN A 405 12.63 3.93 -8.99
CA GLN A 405 12.93 2.96 -7.95
C GLN A 405 13.82 1.86 -8.54
N SER A 406 14.92 1.52 -7.88
CA SER A 406 15.81 0.42 -8.26
C SER A 406 15.73 -0.74 -7.27
N GLY A 407 16.10 -1.94 -7.72
CA GLY A 407 16.22 -3.12 -6.83
C GLY A 407 14.90 -3.71 -6.34
N THR A 408 13.76 -3.37 -6.95
CA THR A 408 12.47 -4.00 -6.63
C THR A 408 12.49 -5.46 -7.07
N ASP A 409 12.21 -6.41 -6.17
CA ASP A 409 11.87 -7.78 -6.55
C ASP A 409 10.45 -7.79 -7.17
N PRO A 410 10.32 -8.03 -8.49
CA PRO A 410 9.03 -7.98 -9.16
C PRO A 410 8.04 -9.04 -8.66
N LEU A 411 8.51 -10.21 -8.23
CA LEU A 411 7.65 -11.28 -7.78
C LEU A 411 7.08 -10.97 -6.39
N ALA A 412 7.92 -10.52 -5.47
CA ALA A 412 7.49 -10.08 -4.14
C ALA A 412 6.51 -8.91 -4.24
N ALA A 413 6.80 -7.91 -5.09
CA ALA A 413 5.92 -6.76 -5.31
C ALA A 413 4.52 -7.16 -5.82
N LEU A 414 4.43 -8.16 -6.70
CA LEU A 414 3.14 -8.69 -7.16
C LEU A 414 2.43 -9.54 -6.09
N GLY A 415 3.16 -10.27 -5.26
CA GLY A 415 2.60 -11.01 -4.12
C GLY A 415 1.97 -10.08 -3.07
N GLU A 416 2.66 -8.99 -2.73
CA GLU A 416 2.12 -7.93 -1.86
C GLU A 416 0.88 -7.28 -2.49
N ALA A 417 0.94 -6.95 -3.77
CA ALA A 417 -0.20 -6.39 -4.50
C ALA A 417 -1.41 -7.31 -4.52
N GLU A 418 -1.22 -8.63 -4.65
CA GLU A 418 -2.29 -9.61 -4.54
C GLU A 418 -2.92 -9.63 -3.16
N ALA A 419 -2.11 -9.69 -2.10
CA ALA A 419 -2.61 -9.72 -0.73
C ALA A 419 -3.49 -8.50 -0.41
N ILE A 420 -3.10 -7.32 -0.93
CA ILE A 420 -3.86 -6.07 -0.81
C ILE A 420 -5.18 -6.12 -1.61
N PHE A 421 -5.19 -6.82 -2.74
CA PHE A 421 -6.33 -6.85 -3.67
C PHE A 421 -7.43 -7.87 -3.30
N LEU A 422 -7.07 -9.02 -2.71
CA LEU A 422 -8.01 -10.10 -2.39
C LEU A 422 -9.28 -9.66 -1.61
N PRO A 423 -9.21 -8.73 -0.63
CA PRO A 423 -10.39 -8.28 0.10
C PRO A 423 -11.38 -7.48 -0.76
N THR A 424 -10.94 -6.78 -1.82
CA THR A 424 -11.82 -5.99 -2.70
C THR A 424 -12.46 -6.84 -3.81
N ALA A 425 -11.92 -8.03 -4.07
CA ALA A 425 -12.40 -8.95 -5.08
C ALA A 425 -13.44 -9.95 -4.53
N LYS A 426 -14.51 -10.15 -5.29
CA LYS A 426 -15.44 -11.28 -5.20
C LYS A 426 -15.08 -12.26 -6.32
N SER A 427 -15.25 -13.57 -6.09
CA SER A 427 -14.98 -14.59 -7.13
C SER A 427 -13.58 -14.47 -7.74
N TYR A 428 -12.59 -14.14 -6.91
CA TYR A 428 -11.19 -14.07 -7.33
C TYR A 428 -10.69 -15.46 -7.72
N ARG A 429 -9.97 -15.53 -8.84
CA ARG A 429 -9.27 -16.72 -9.27
C ARG A 429 -7.93 -16.30 -9.87
N LYS A 430 -6.84 -16.65 -9.18
CA LYS A 430 -5.47 -16.54 -9.68
C LYS A 430 -5.29 -17.51 -10.86
N LEU A 431 -4.80 -17.01 -11.98
CA LEU A 431 -4.45 -17.82 -13.15
C LEU A 431 -2.93 -17.98 -13.27
N ARG A 432 -2.18 -16.92 -12.97
CA ARG A 432 -0.72 -16.91 -13.07
C ARG A 432 -0.12 -15.92 -12.08
N LEU A 433 0.94 -16.30 -11.39
CA LEU A 433 1.82 -15.40 -10.65
C LEU A 433 3.23 -16.00 -10.72
N LYS A 434 4.09 -15.49 -11.60
CA LYS A 434 5.43 -16.07 -11.80
C LYS A 434 6.43 -15.07 -12.36
N PRO A 435 7.73 -15.26 -12.09
CA PRO A 435 8.78 -14.50 -12.75
C PRO A 435 8.75 -14.75 -14.26
N VAL A 436 9.16 -13.73 -15.02
CA VAL A 436 9.27 -13.79 -16.48
C VAL A 436 10.56 -13.11 -16.95
N THR A 437 11.08 -13.59 -18.06
CA THR A 437 12.25 -13.00 -18.70
C THR A 437 11.85 -11.71 -19.42
N SER A 438 12.58 -10.64 -19.16
CA SER A 438 12.48 -9.36 -19.85
C SER A 438 13.87 -8.91 -20.28
N PRO A 439 14.04 -8.29 -21.46
CA PRO A 439 15.34 -7.80 -21.90
C PRO A 439 15.86 -6.62 -21.06
N TYR A 440 15.04 -6.06 -20.17
CA TYR A 440 15.38 -4.85 -19.40
C TYR A 440 15.79 -5.10 -17.94
N GLY A 441 15.59 -6.32 -17.44
CA GLY A 441 15.88 -6.67 -16.03
C GLY A 441 14.90 -7.69 -15.46
N PRO A 442 14.97 -7.96 -14.14
CA PRO A 442 14.02 -8.84 -13.46
C PRO A 442 12.58 -8.42 -13.75
N SER A 443 11.69 -9.39 -14.00
CA SER A 443 10.28 -9.12 -14.24
C SER A 443 9.39 -10.25 -13.74
N ALA A 444 8.12 -9.93 -13.47
CA ALA A 444 7.11 -10.92 -13.09
C ALA A 444 5.74 -10.55 -13.65
N ASP A 445 4.91 -11.58 -13.86
CA ASP A 445 3.54 -11.46 -14.36
C ASP A 445 2.54 -11.97 -13.33
N TRP A 446 1.42 -11.26 -13.20
CA TRP A 446 0.25 -11.66 -12.43
C TRP A 446 -1.02 -11.56 -13.29
N GLU A 447 -1.72 -12.68 -13.48
CA GLU A 447 -2.94 -12.80 -14.28
C GLU A 447 -4.04 -13.43 -13.43
N PHE A 448 -5.23 -12.85 -13.45
CA PHE A 448 -6.35 -13.30 -12.62
C PHE A 448 -7.69 -12.78 -13.11
N THR A 449 -8.76 -13.46 -12.68
CA THR A 449 -10.16 -13.05 -12.92
C THR A 449 -10.84 -12.71 -11.60
N TRP A 450 -11.76 -11.75 -11.62
CA TRP A 450 -12.43 -11.27 -10.41
C TRP A 450 -13.74 -10.52 -10.71
N LYS A 451 -14.54 -10.25 -9.68
CA LYS A 451 -15.72 -9.37 -9.70
C LYS A 451 -15.60 -8.32 -8.59
N PRO A 452 -15.98 -7.05 -8.79
CA PRO A 452 -15.91 -6.05 -7.73
C PRO A 452 -16.91 -6.36 -6.61
N ARG A 453 -16.47 -6.30 -5.34
CA ARG A 453 -17.36 -6.49 -4.16
C ARG A 453 -18.31 -5.33 -3.91
N LYS A 454 -17.88 -4.10 -4.21
CA LYS A 454 -18.69 -2.86 -4.14
C LYS A 454 -18.52 -2.09 -5.45
N ALA A 455 -19.54 -1.34 -5.85
CA ALA A 455 -19.34 -0.28 -6.84
C ALA A 455 -18.46 0.79 -6.17
N SER A 456 -17.30 1.08 -6.75
CA SER A 456 -16.49 2.22 -6.32
C SER A 456 -16.97 3.45 -7.10
N GLU A 457 -17.31 4.51 -6.38
CA GLU A 457 -17.87 5.74 -6.96
C GLU A 457 -16.76 6.53 -7.66
N GLY A 458 -16.56 6.28 -8.95
CA GLY A 458 -15.48 6.84 -9.76
C GLY A 458 -14.55 5.80 -10.41
N ASP A 459 -14.81 4.52 -10.18
CA ASP A 459 -14.13 3.43 -10.88
C ASP A 459 -14.98 3.02 -12.10
N HIS A 460 -14.36 2.77 -13.25
CA HIS A 460 -15.04 2.31 -14.48
C HIS A 460 -15.53 0.84 -14.38
N LEU A 461 -15.53 0.30 -13.16
CA LEU A 461 -15.90 -1.07 -12.86
C LEU A 461 -17.39 -1.16 -12.53
N VAL A 462 -18.11 -1.87 -13.38
CA VAL A 462 -19.55 -2.06 -13.24
C VAL A 462 -19.83 -3.17 -12.23
N LYS A 463 -20.69 -2.87 -11.25
CA LYS A 463 -21.10 -3.82 -10.22
C LYS A 463 -21.68 -5.08 -10.87
N GLY A 464 -21.19 -6.26 -10.47
CA GLY A 464 -21.66 -7.55 -10.97
C GLY A 464 -20.98 -8.05 -12.25
N VAL A 465 -20.26 -7.20 -12.97
CA VAL A 465 -19.48 -7.58 -14.15
C VAL A 465 -18.18 -8.26 -13.73
N GLY A 466 -17.82 -9.35 -14.42
CA GLY A 466 -16.54 -10.02 -14.25
C GLY A 466 -15.45 -9.33 -15.06
N TYR A 467 -14.27 -9.22 -14.47
CA TYR A 467 -13.09 -8.65 -15.10
C TYR A 467 -11.95 -9.67 -15.13
N HIS A 468 -11.11 -9.53 -16.14
CA HIS A 468 -9.86 -10.24 -16.29
C HIS A 468 -8.76 -9.19 -16.33
N GLN A 469 -7.78 -9.33 -15.43
CA GLN A 469 -6.67 -8.40 -15.30
C GLN A 469 -5.33 -9.12 -15.48
N TYR A 470 -4.41 -8.44 -16.15
CA TYR A 470 -3.03 -8.86 -16.33
C TYR A 470 -2.09 -7.72 -15.97
N ARG A 471 -1.15 -8.00 -15.07
CA ARG A 471 -0.18 -7.04 -14.55
C ARG A 471 1.24 -7.56 -14.76
N ARG A 472 2.13 -6.66 -15.17
CA ARG A 472 3.56 -6.92 -15.28
C ARG A 472 4.34 -5.88 -14.50
N VAL A 473 5.32 -6.35 -13.73
CA VAL A 473 6.33 -5.49 -13.08
C VAL A 473 7.67 -5.76 -13.74
N ILE A 474 8.38 -4.69 -14.11
CA ILE A 474 9.73 -4.71 -14.69
C ILE A 474 10.60 -3.83 -13.81
N SER A 475 11.64 -4.40 -13.19
CA SER A 475 12.63 -3.62 -12.45
C SER A 475 13.89 -3.48 -13.29
N THR A 476 14.37 -2.24 -13.40
CA THR A 476 15.63 -1.87 -14.04
C THR A 476 16.59 -1.33 -12.98
N GLY A 477 17.84 -1.04 -13.36
CA GLY A 477 18.83 -0.48 -12.42
C GLY A 477 18.45 0.89 -11.84
N THR A 478 17.49 1.60 -12.44
CA THR A 478 17.11 2.97 -12.05
C THR A 478 15.61 3.17 -11.87
N THR A 479 14.77 2.30 -12.44
CA THR A 479 13.31 2.46 -12.45
C THR A 479 12.55 1.14 -12.30
N THR A 480 11.35 1.22 -11.73
CA THR A 480 10.38 0.12 -11.68
C THR A 480 9.17 0.53 -12.51
N SER A 481 8.85 -0.27 -13.52
CA SER A 481 7.70 -0.06 -14.40
C SER A 481 6.61 -1.08 -14.10
N VAL A 482 5.38 -0.61 -13.99
CA VAL A 482 4.19 -1.43 -13.77
C VAL A 482 3.22 -1.21 -14.91
N LEU A 483 2.88 -2.27 -15.62
CA LEU A 483 1.86 -2.27 -16.66
C LEU A 483 0.65 -3.06 -16.16
N THR A 484 -0.53 -2.45 -16.20
CA THR A 484 -1.78 -3.10 -15.82
C THR A 484 -2.77 -3.01 -16.96
N TRP A 485 -3.31 -4.15 -17.38
CA TRP A 485 -4.38 -4.23 -18.36
C TRP A 485 -5.60 -4.88 -17.72
N THR A 486 -6.74 -4.20 -17.78
CA THR A 486 -8.00 -4.70 -17.25
C THR A 486 -9.02 -4.74 -18.38
N ALA A 487 -9.72 -5.85 -18.57
CA ALA A 487 -10.85 -5.92 -19.49
C ALA A 487 -12.03 -6.66 -18.87
N ARG A 488 -13.24 -6.42 -19.36
CA ARG A 488 -14.39 -7.27 -19.04
C ARG A 488 -14.07 -8.71 -19.45
N ALA A 489 -14.52 -9.67 -18.65
CA ALA A 489 -14.26 -11.09 -18.89
C ALA A 489 -14.81 -11.57 -20.25
N SER A 490 -15.91 -10.98 -20.74
CA SER A 490 -16.48 -11.24 -22.07
C SER A 490 -15.59 -10.79 -23.23
N ASP A 491 -14.78 -9.76 -23.00
CA ASP A 491 -14.00 -9.08 -24.05
C ASP A 491 -12.52 -9.51 -24.01
N TRP A 492 -12.15 -10.36 -23.03
CA TRP A 492 -10.77 -10.74 -22.77
C TRP A 492 -10.11 -11.45 -23.96
N ASP A 493 -10.73 -12.51 -24.47
CA ASP A 493 -10.14 -13.32 -25.54
C ASP A 493 -9.99 -12.50 -26.83
N ALA A 494 -10.91 -11.57 -27.04
CA ALA A 494 -10.86 -10.64 -28.16
C ALA A 494 -9.70 -9.64 -28.06
N LEU A 495 -9.44 -9.12 -26.85
CA LEU A 495 -8.42 -8.11 -26.59
C LEU A 495 -7.04 -8.68 -26.29
N ARG A 496 -6.93 -9.96 -25.93
CA ARG A 496 -5.69 -10.64 -25.56
C ARG A 496 -4.57 -10.51 -26.61
N PRO A 497 -4.81 -10.63 -27.93
CA PRO A 497 -3.76 -10.39 -28.92
C PRO A 497 -3.21 -8.96 -28.87
N THR A 498 -4.06 -7.97 -28.60
CA THR A 498 -3.67 -6.56 -28.44
C THR A 498 -2.84 -6.38 -27.18
N LEU A 499 -3.27 -6.92 -26.04
CA LEU A 499 -2.52 -6.93 -24.77
C LEU A 499 -1.09 -7.43 -24.98
N VAL A 500 -0.93 -8.61 -25.59
CA VAL A 500 0.40 -9.23 -25.82
C VAL A 500 1.28 -8.31 -26.67
N LYS A 501 0.70 -7.64 -27.68
CA LYS A 501 1.44 -6.68 -28.50
C LYS A 501 1.81 -5.41 -27.74
N VAL A 502 0.90 -4.85 -26.94
CA VAL A 502 1.16 -3.67 -26.09
C VAL A 502 2.33 -3.93 -25.13
N PHE A 503 2.28 -5.05 -24.41
CA PHE A 503 3.28 -5.39 -23.39
C PHE A 503 4.65 -5.75 -24.00
N SER A 504 4.68 -6.28 -25.23
CA SER A 504 5.95 -6.54 -25.94
C SER A 504 6.56 -5.28 -26.56
N LEU A 505 5.76 -4.26 -26.84
CA LEU A 505 6.24 -2.97 -27.37
C LEU A 505 6.65 -1.98 -26.27
N PHE A 506 6.48 -2.32 -24.99
CA PHE A 506 6.90 -1.47 -23.90
C PHE A 506 8.43 -1.42 -23.79
N GLN A 507 8.95 -0.21 -23.60
CA GLN A 507 10.36 0.10 -23.39
C GLN A 507 10.46 0.97 -22.14
N PRO A 508 11.07 0.50 -21.04
CA PRO A 508 11.32 1.33 -19.87
C PRO A 508 12.35 2.43 -20.21
N PRO A 509 12.52 3.43 -19.33
CA PRO A 509 13.52 4.49 -19.54
C PRO A 509 14.92 3.89 -19.70
N ALA A 510 15.74 4.46 -20.58
CA ALA A 510 17.10 3.99 -20.80
C ALA A 510 17.92 4.11 -19.49
N THR A 511 18.61 3.03 -19.12
CA THR A 511 19.67 3.08 -18.10
C THR A 511 20.82 3.90 -18.67
N SER A 512 21.01 5.11 -18.15
CA SER A 512 22.14 5.98 -18.51
C SER A 512 23.45 5.48 -17.94
#